data_AF-A0A6N9BZR4-F1
#
_entry.id   AF-A0A6N9BZR4-F1
#
_cell.length_a   1.000
_cell.length_b   1.000
_cell.length_c   1.000
_cell.angle_alpha   90.00
_cell.angle_beta   90.00
_cell.angle_gamma   90.00
#
_symmetry.space_group_name_H-M   'P 1'
#
loop_
_entity.id
_entity.type
_entity.pdbx_description
1 polymer ?
#
loop_
_entity_poly.entity_id
_entity_poly.type
_entity_poly.pdbx_seq_one_letter_code
_entity_poly.pdbx_strand_id
1 'polypeptide(L)'
;MADRAAFVWDDPLLLDEQFSAEERMIRDTAREYAQDRLMPRVLEANRRERFDREIMNEMGELGMLGATLPAKYGCAEVSYVSYGLMAREVERVDSGYRSAMSVQSSL
;
A
#
# COMPACT_ATOMS: atom_id res chain seq x y z
N MET A 1 16.73 19.37 -34.41
CA MET A 1 17.21 18.84 -33.12
C MET A 1 16.17 17.83 -32.67
N ALA A 2 16.55 16.58 -32.43
CA ALA A 2 15.62 15.57 -31.92
C ALA A 2 15.16 16.00 -30.52
N ASP A 3 13.85 16.08 -30.33
CA ASP A 3 13.23 16.30 -29.03
C ASP A 3 13.57 15.11 -28.13
N ARG A 4 14.28 15.35 -27.03
CA ARG A 4 14.66 14.28 -26.10
C ARG A 4 13.46 14.01 -25.19
N ALA A 5 13.06 12.76 -25.07
CA ALA A 5 12.03 12.35 -24.12
C ALA A 5 12.34 12.87 -22.71
N ALA A 6 11.33 13.38 -22.02
CA ALA A 6 11.47 13.86 -20.65
C ALA A 6 11.86 12.69 -19.73
N PHE A 7 12.88 12.89 -18.90
CA PHE A 7 13.36 11.88 -17.95
C PHE A 7 12.76 12.13 -16.56
N VAL A 8 12.13 11.11 -15.99
CA VAL A 8 11.55 11.13 -14.64
C VAL A 8 12.51 10.38 -13.70
N TRP A 9 13.17 11.08 -12.78
CA TRP A 9 14.30 10.50 -12.03
C TRP A 9 13.85 9.49 -10.96
N ASP A 10 12.67 9.68 -10.38
CA ASP A 10 12.05 8.83 -9.36
C ASP A 10 11.20 7.70 -9.97
N ASP A 11 11.01 7.73 -11.29
CA ASP A 11 10.45 6.63 -12.09
C ASP A 11 11.14 6.48 -13.47
N PRO A 12 12.43 6.08 -13.52
CA PRO A 12 13.24 6.11 -14.75
C PRO A 12 12.70 5.25 -15.91
N LEU A 13 11.91 4.23 -15.60
CA LEU A 13 11.32 3.30 -16.56
C LEU A 13 9.81 3.48 -16.68
N LEU A 14 9.26 4.56 -16.14
CA LEU A 14 7.83 4.91 -16.22
C LEU A 14 6.93 3.75 -15.76
N LEU A 15 7.27 3.16 -14.62
CA LEU A 15 6.51 2.10 -13.97
C LEU A 15 5.05 2.52 -13.74
N ASP A 16 4.79 3.80 -13.42
CA ASP A 16 3.42 4.31 -13.29
C ASP A 16 2.58 4.10 -14.56
N GLU A 17 3.18 4.29 -15.74
CA GLU A 17 2.52 4.10 -17.03
C GLU A 17 2.20 2.64 -17.33
N GLN A 18 2.86 1.69 -16.64
CA GLN A 18 2.59 0.25 -16.79
C GLN A 18 1.36 -0.21 -16.01
N PHE A 19 0.87 0.59 -15.05
CA PHE A 19 -0.28 0.23 -14.23
C PHE A 19 -1.60 0.61 -14.89
N SER A 20 -2.64 -0.17 -14.61
CA SER A 20 -4.02 0.22 -14.93
C SER A 20 -4.47 1.42 -14.11
N ALA A 21 -5.54 2.10 -14.54
CA ALA A 21 -6.13 3.20 -13.77
C ALA A 21 -6.61 2.76 -12.37
N GLU A 22 -7.11 1.52 -12.26
CA GLU A 22 -7.52 0.92 -11.00
C GLU A 22 -6.32 0.67 -10.07
N GLU A 23 -5.23 0.11 -10.60
CA GLU A 23 -4.00 -0.13 -9.83
C GLU A 23 -3.38 1.17 -9.32
N ARG A 24 -3.38 2.24 -10.13
CA ARG A 24 -2.92 3.56 -9.68
C ARG A 24 -3.82 4.13 -8.60
N MET A 25 -5.14 4.02 -8.74
CA MET A 25 -6.10 4.47 -7.73
C MET A 25 -5.89 3.74 -6.41
N ILE A 26 -5.75 2.41 -6.44
CA ILE A 26 -5.48 1.59 -5.25
C ILE A 26 -4.19 2.01 -4.57
N ARG A 27 -3.11 2.21 -5.34
CA ARG A 27 -1.83 2.69 -4.81
C ARG A 27 -1.99 4.05 -4.15
N ASP A 28 -2.68 4.98 -4.80
CA ASP A 28 -2.82 6.35 -4.31
C ASP A 28 -3.65 6.39 -3.01
N THR A 29 -4.71 5.59 -2.91
CA THR A 29 -5.46 5.37 -1.65
C THR A 29 -4.58 4.78 -0.55
N ALA A 30 -3.79 3.74 -0.87
CA ALA A 30 -2.88 3.13 0.10
C ALA A 30 -1.78 4.11 0.56
N ARG A 31 -1.30 4.97 -0.34
CA ARG A 31 -0.34 6.04 -0.04
C ARG A 31 -0.95 7.09 0.87
N GLU A 32 -2.16 7.57 0.56
CA GLU A 32 -2.86 8.55 1.39
C GLU A 32 -3.05 8.02 2.81
N TYR A 33 -3.58 6.80 2.96
CA TYR A 33 -3.69 6.15 4.26
C TYR A 33 -2.34 6.02 4.99
N ALA A 34 -1.30 5.57 4.28
CA ALA A 34 0.03 5.42 4.88
C ALA A 34 0.60 6.76 5.37
N GLN A 35 0.50 7.82 4.57
CA GLN A 35 1.04 9.14 4.94
C GLN A 35 0.20 9.84 6.00
N ASP A 36 -1.13 9.75 5.94
CA ASP A 36 -2.01 10.51 6.83
C ASP A 36 -2.28 9.79 8.16
N ARG A 37 -2.27 8.46 8.17
CA ARG A 37 -2.64 7.65 9.35
C ARG A 37 -1.47 6.90 9.96
N LEU A 38 -0.58 6.31 9.17
CA LEU A 38 0.52 5.51 9.68
C LEU A 38 1.75 6.37 10.03
N MET A 39 2.14 7.27 9.13
CA MET A 39 3.35 8.10 9.29
C MET A 39 3.37 8.93 10.58
N PRO A 40 2.26 9.53 11.07
CA PRO A 40 2.28 10.24 12.34
C PRO A 40 2.47 9.33 13.57
N ARG A 41 2.16 8.04 13.44
CA ARG A 41 2.19 7.06 14.55
C ARG A 41 3.55 6.38 14.69
N VAL A 42 4.25 6.16 13.58
CA VAL A 42 5.41 5.25 13.50
C VAL A 42 6.53 5.58 14.48
N LEU A 43 6.87 6.86 14.67
CA LEU A 43 8.03 7.24 15.48
C LEU A 43 7.90 6.79 16.94
N GLU A 44 6.76 7.09 17.57
CA GLU A 44 6.52 6.71 18.95
C GLU A 44 6.09 5.24 19.08
N ALA A 45 5.38 4.70 18.09
CA ALA A 45 5.03 3.28 18.03
C ALA A 45 6.28 2.39 18.02
N ASN A 46 7.24 2.69 17.14
CA ASN A 46 8.50 1.96 17.04
C ASN A 46 9.35 2.15 18.30
N ARG A 47 9.55 3.40 18.76
CA ARG A 47 10.36 3.71 19.96
C ARG A 47 9.87 3.02 21.23
N ARG A 48 8.56 2.82 21.36
CA ARG A 48 7.93 2.23 22.56
C ARG A 48 7.47 0.78 22.33
N GLU A 49 7.82 0.18 21.21
CA GLU A 49 7.46 -1.20 20.86
C GLU A 49 5.95 -1.47 20.98
N ARG A 50 5.13 -0.49 20.56
CA ARG A 50 3.68 -0.54 20.68
C ARG A 50 3.03 -0.57 19.30
N PHE A 51 2.26 -1.62 19.04
CA PHE A 51 1.37 -1.69 17.88
C PHE A 51 -0.04 -1.20 18.24
N ASP A 52 -0.58 -0.26 17.45
CA ASP A 52 -1.97 0.17 17.59
C ASP A 52 -2.88 -0.79 16.82
N ARG A 53 -3.75 -1.50 17.55
CA ARG A 53 -4.66 -2.49 16.96
C ARG A 53 -5.63 -1.86 15.95
N GLU A 54 -6.00 -0.59 16.13
CA GLU A 54 -6.94 0.11 15.24
C GLU A 54 -6.44 0.15 13.79
N ILE A 55 -5.12 0.07 13.55
CA ILE A 55 -4.52 -0.01 12.20
C ILE A 55 -5.10 -1.18 11.40
N MET A 56 -5.37 -2.33 12.05
CA MET A 56 -5.95 -3.48 11.36
C MET A 56 -7.42 -3.28 11.00
N ASN A 57 -8.17 -2.54 11.81
CA ASN A 57 -9.55 -2.20 11.49
C ASN A 57 -9.59 -1.22 10.30
N GLU A 58 -8.76 -0.17 10.35
CA GLU A 58 -8.62 0.84 9.29
C GLU A 58 -8.21 0.18 7.96
N MET A 59 -7.21 -0.71 7.95
CA MET A 59 -6.80 -1.46 6.75
C MET A 59 -7.92 -2.38 6.23
N GLY A 60 -8.73 -2.96 7.13
CA GLY A 60 -9.88 -3.79 6.74
C GLY A 60 -10.99 -2.98 6.06
N GLU A 61 -11.31 -1.80 6.60
CA GLU A 61 -12.29 -0.87 6.02
C GLU A 61 -11.88 -0.38 4.62
N LEU A 62 -10.57 -0.25 4.37
CA LEU A 62 -10.00 0.11 3.07
C LEU A 62 -9.84 -1.07 2.10
N GLY A 63 -10.19 -2.30 2.51
CA GLY A 63 -10.07 -3.49 1.66
C GLY A 63 -8.64 -3.97 1.45
N MET A 64 -7.69 -3.55 2.30
CA MET A 64 -6.27 -3.90 2.18
C MET A 64 -5.93 -5.28 2.79
N LEU A 65 -6.87 -5.90 3.51
CA LEU A 65 -6.69 -7.21 4.15
C LEU A 65 -7.37 -8.31 3.34
N GLY A 66 -6.62 -9.37 3.03
CA GLY A 66 -7.09 -10.43 2.14
C GLY A 66 -7.45 -9.90 0.74
N ALA A 67 -6.75 -8.86 0.28
CA ALA A 67 -7.14 -8.04 -0.87
C ALA A 67 -7.36 -8.86 -2.16
N THR A 68 -6.64 -9.96 -2.35
CA THR A 68 -6.75 -10.83 -3.54
C THR A 68 -7.82 -11.93 -3.41
N LEU A 69 -8.49 -12.04 -2.25
CA LEU A 69 -9.52 -13.04 -2.02
C LEU A 69 -10.85 -12.64 -2.66
N PRO A 70 -11.74 -13.62 -2.96
CA PRO A 70 -13.01 -13.33 -3.60
C PRO A 70 -13.93 -12.39 -2.83
N ALA A 71 -14.59 -11.47 -3.54
CA ALA A 71 -15.49 -10.46 -3.02
C ALA A 71 -16.73 -11.05 -2.32
N LYS A 72 -17.13 -12.28 -2.68
CA LYS A 72 -18.18 -13.02 -1.98
C LYS A 72 -17.87 -13.26 -0.49
N TYR A 73 -16.62 -13.11 -0.08
CA TYR A 73 -16.19 -13.19 1.33
C TYR A 73 -16.02 -11.81 1.98
N GLY A 74 -16.40 -10.72 1.29
CA GLY A 74 -16.24 -9.35 1.76
C GLY A 74 -14.86 -8.73 1.46
N CYS A 75 -14.05 -9.37 0.62
CA CYS A 75 -12.73 -8.90 0.23
C CYS A 75 -12.75 -8.04 -1.04
N ALA A 76 -11.63 -7.37 -1.35
CA ALA A 76 -11.55 -6.47 -2.49
C ALA A 76 -11.47 -7.18 -3.87
N GLU A 77 -11.06 -8.46 -3.90
CA GLU A 77 -10.85 -9.25 -5.13
C GLU A 77 -9.95 -8.54 -6.17
N VAL A 78 -8.86 -7.91 -5.71
CA VAL A 78 -7.94 -7.15 -6.57
C VAL A 78 -6.76 -8.00 -7.06
N SER A 79 -6.03 -7.47 -8.06
CA SER A 79 -4.85 -8.12 -8.65
C SER A 79 -3.70 -8.26 -7.64
N TYR A 80 -2.79 -9.22 -7.88
CA TYR A 80 -1.54 -9.32 -7.11
C TYR A 80 -0.63 -8.10 -7.27
N VAL A 81 -0.72 -7.39 -8.40
CA VAL A 81 -0.03 -6.11 -8.62
C VAL A 81 -0.58 -5.06 -7.66
N SER A 82 -1.90 -4.97 -7.53
CA SER A 82 -2.56 -4.08 -6.57
C SER A 82 -2.14 -4.38 -5.13
N TYR A 83 -2.10 -5.66 -4.75
CA TYR A 83 -1.59 -6.08 -3.44
C TYR A 83 -0.12 -5.67 -3.22
N GLY A 84 0.74 -5.86 -4.23
CA GLY A 84 2.13 -5.42 -4.19
C GLY A 84 2.27 -3.90 -4.04
N LEU A 85 1.41 -3.13 -4.69
CA LEU A 85 1.36 -1.66 -4.58
C LEU A 85 0.93 -1.21 -3.18
N MET A 86 -0.10 -1.84 -2.60
CA MET A 86 -0.49 -1.60 -1.21
C MET A 86 0.68 -1.87 -0.25
N ALA A 87 1.34 -3.02 -0.40
CA ALA A 87 2.49 -3.41 0.42
C ALA A 87 3.64 -2.40 0.30
N ARG A 88 3.94 -1.95 -0.92
CA ARG A 88 4.97 -0.93 -1.19
C ARG A 88 4.69 0.39 -0.47
N GLU A 89 3.45 0.87 -0.50
CA GLU A 89 3.11 2.16 0.13
C GLU A 89 3.02 2.06 1.67
N VAL A 90 2.58 0.92 2.22
CA VAL A 90 2.61 0.69 3.69
C VAL A 90 4.04 0.54 4.20
N GLU A 91 4.89 -0.24 3.53
CA GLU A 91 6.28 -0.44 3.92
C GLU A 91 7.17 0.80 3.71
N ARG A 92 6.74 1.73 2.84
CA ARG A 92 7.36 3.06 2.75
C ARG A 92 7.35 3.78 4.11
N VAL A 93 6.40 3.45 4.98
CA VAL A 93 6.33 3.98 6.36
C VAL A 93 7.05 3.05 7.33
N ASP A 94 6.67 1.78 7.42
CA ASP A 94 7.28 0.82 8.34
C ASP A 94 7.05 -0.65 7.93
N SER A 95 8.11 -1.45 8.01
CA SER A 95 8.07 -2.88 7.70
C SER A 95 7.23 -3.69 8.69
N GLY A 96 7.07 -3.24 9.94
CA GLY A 96 6.21 -3.89 10.94
C GLY A 96 4.73 -3.80 10.57
N TYR A 97 4.28 -2.64 10.07
CA TYR A 97 2.91 -2.48 9.56
C TYR A 97 2.65 -3.37 8.34
N ARG A 98 3.58 -3.41 7.38
CA ARG A 98 3.46 -4.32 6.23
C ARG A 98 3.52 -5.79 6.66
N SER A 99 4.24 -6.13 7.72
CA SER A 99 4.28 -7.51 8.27
C SER A 99 2.92 -7.92 8.83
N ALA A 100 2.26 -7.06 9.60
CA ALA A 100 0.92 -7.33 10.11
C ALA A 100 -0.10 -7.51 8.96
N MET A 101 -0.05 -6.62 7.96
CA MET A 101 -0.88 -6.73 6.74
C MET A 101 -0.63 -8.04 5.98
N SER A 102 0.64 -8.42 5.82
CA SER A 102 1.05 -9.65 5.13
C SER A 102 0.60 -10.91 5.86
N VAL A 103 0.77 -10.98 7.18
CA VAL A 103 0.34 -12.12 7.99
C VAL A 103 -1.17 -12.32 7.85
N GLN A 104 -1.94 -11.23 7.95
CA GLN A 104 -3.40 -11.32 7.86
C GLN A 104 -3.91 -11.69 6.45
N SER A 105 -3.16 -11.38 5.40
CA SER A 105 -3.62 -11.54 4.02
C SER A 105 -3.09 -12.79 3.31
N SER A 106 -1.92 -13.29 3.70
CA SER A 106 -1.17 -14.27 2.90
C SER A 106 -0.58 -15.45 3.67
N LEU A 107 -0.66 -15.45 5.02
CA LEU A 107 -0.18 -16.54 5.87
C LEU A 107 -1.36 -17.30 6.48
#